data_AF-A0AA35LT39-F1
#
_entry.id   AF-A0AA35LT39-F1
#
_cell.length_a   1.000
_cell.length_b   1.000
_cell.length_c   1.000
_cell.angle_alpha   90.00
_cell.angle_beta   90.00
_cell.angle_gamma   90.00
#
_symmetry.space_group_name_H-M   'P 1'
#
loop_
_entity.id
_entity.type
_entity.pdbx_description
1 polymer ?
#
loop_
_entity_poly.entity_id
_entity_poly.type
_entity_poly.pdbx_seq_one_letter_code
_entity_poly.pdbx_strand_id
1 'polypeptide(L)'
;MTLHPGQNGTKPGRTHMWYSGEAVVPFGFGLHYTSFKVSFDGDFEWQSEFTAGDISNLVRSRGPNQTLVGYDRVKSIMLDETKTAEVVLHLERFLRVDEDGNKVLCPGEYEIFIDVDERATRIVEWIGEPVAVEKFPHPT
;
A
#
# COMPACT_ATOMS: atom_id res chain seq x y z
N MET A 1 -20.12 -13.97 2.81
CA MET A 1 -19.83 -12.54 2.99
C MET A 1 -18.55 -12.23 2.23
N THR A 2 -18.57 -11.33 1.25
CA THR A 2 -17.43 -11.05 0.35
C THR A 2 -16.78 -9.71 0.73
N LEU A 3 -15.44 -9.62 0.70
CA LEU A 3 -14.69 -8.39 1.03
C LEU A 3 -14.70 -7.38 -0.13
N HIS A 4 -14.58 -7.89 -1.35
CA HIS A 4 -14.52 -7.10 -2.59
C HIS A 4 -15.85 -6.42 -2.93
N PRO A 5 -15.81 -5.25 -3.61
CA PRO A 5 -17.01 -4.62 -4.15
C PRO A 5 -17.69 -5.53 -5.17
N GLY A 6 -19.02 -5.57 -5.14
CA GLY A 6 -19.82 -6.32 -6.09
C GLY A 6 -19.90 -5.62 -7.44
N GLN A 7 -20.22 -6.37 -8.50
CA GLN A 7 -20.53 -5.76 -9.79
C GLN A 7 -21.71 -4.77 -9.64
N ASN A 8 -21.62 -3.66 -10.37
CA ASN A 8 -22.63 -2.59 -10.38
C ASN A 8 -23.03 -2.06 -8.98
N GLY A 9 -22.11 -2.06 -8.02
CA GLY A 9 -22.35 -1.48 -6.69
C GLY A 9 -23.30 -2.29 -5.80
N THR A 10 -23.66 -3.52 -6.19
CA THR A 10 -24.50 -4.44 -5.40
C THR A 10 -23.95 -4.68 -3.99
N LYS A 11 -22.63 -4.54 -3.81
CA LYS A 11 -21.94 -4.51 -2.52
C LYS A 11 -20.90 -3.39 -2.57
N PRO A 12 -20.87 -2.46 -1.61
CA PRO A 12 -19.95 -1.32 -1.66
C PRO A 12 -18.49 -1.70 -1.36
N GLY A 13 -18.19 -2.95 -1.01
CA GLY A 13 -16.89 -3.38 -0.49
C GLY A 13 -16.74 -3.03 1.00
N ARG A 14 -15.75 -3.63 1.66
CA ARG A 14 -15.53 -3.47 3.11
C ARG A 14 -14.11 -2.98 3.40
N THR A 15 -13.95 -2.21 4.47
CA THR A 15 -12.70 -1.56 4.90
C THR A 15 -12.21 -0.48 3.93
N HIS A 16 -11.25 0.34 4.36
CA HIS A 16 -10.63 1.37 3.51
C HIS A 16 -9.97 0.79 2.24
N MET A 17 -9.61 -0.50 2.26
CA MET A 17 -9.01 -1.17 1.12
C MET A 17 -10.00 -1.39 -0.03
N TRP A 18 -11.30 -1.56 0.25
CA TRP A 18 -12.27 -2.00 -0.78
C TRP A 18 -13.56 -1.21 -0.81
N TYR A 19 -13.83 -0.38 0.20
CA TYR A 19 -15.02 0.45 0.27
C TYR A 19 -14.99 1.49 -0.86
N SER A 20 -16.06 1.50 -1.65
CA SER A 20 -16.21 2.35 -2.85
C SER A 20 -17.10 3.57 -2.64
N GLY A 21 -17.68 3.71 -1.45
CA GLY A 21 -18.45 4.90 -1.08
C GLY A 21 -17.58 5.99 -0.45
N GLU A 22 -18.21 7.10 -0.09
CA GLU A 22 -17.57 8.20 0.64
C GLU A 22 -17.62 7.92 2.15
N ALA A 23 -16.48 8.04 2.83
CA ALA A 23 -16.40 7.88 4.27
C ALA A 23 -16.56 9.24 4.95
N VAL A 24 -17.44 9.33 5.96
CA VAL A 24 -17.61 10.56 6.76
C VAL A 24 -16.31 10.90 7.50
N VAL A 25 -15.64 9.88 8.03
CA VAL A 25 -14.28 9.97 8.57
C VAL A 25 -13.50 8.75 8.06
N PRO A 26 -12.43 8.96 7.28
CA PRO A 26 -11.65 7.86 6.72
C PRO A 26 -10.75 7.20 7.77
N PHE A 27 -10.33 5.97 7.47
CA PHE A 27 -9.34 5.27 8.28
C PHE A 27 -8.00 6.02 8.26
N GLY A 28 -7.35 6.13 9.42
CA GLY A 28 -6.08 6.88 9.57
C GLY A 28 -6.27 8.36 9.89
N PHE A 29 -7.50 8.89 9.84
CA PHE A 29 -7.74 10.30 10.15
C PHE A 29 -7.42 10.65 11.60
N GLY A 30 -6.68 11.74 11.79
CA GLY A 30 -6.34 12.28 13.11
C GLY A 30 -6.01 13.77 13.05
N LEU A 31 -6.40 14.50 14.08
CA LEU A 31 -6.06 15.92 14.25
C LEU A 31 -4.96 16.09 15.31
N HIS A 32 -4.15 17.12 15.12
CA HIS A 32 -3.11 17.53 16.05
C HIS A 32 -3.32 18.99 16.48
N TYR A 33 -2.80 19.35 17.64
CA TYR A 33 -2.84 20.74 18.14
C TYR A 33 -1.82 21.68 17.47
N THR A 34 -1.04 21.17 16.51
CA THR A 34 -0.09 21.96 15.71
C THR A 34 -0.10 21.46 14.27
N SER A 35 0.52 22.24 13.37
CA SER A 35 0.68 21.90 11.95
C SER A 35 2.02 21.24 11.70
N PHE A 36 2.05 20.21 10.87
CA PHE A 36 3.26 19.49 10.48
C PHE A 36 3.48 19.59 8.97
N LYS A 37 4.75 19.75 8.57
CA LYS A 37 5.19 19.52 7.20
C LYS A 37 5.91 18.18 7.16
N VAL A 38 5.56 17.35 6.18
CA VAL A 38 6.12 16.01 6.04
C VAL A 38 6.70 15.87 4.63
N SER A 39 7.86 15.23 4.52
CA SER A 39 8.51 14.92 3.26
C SER A 39 9.30 13.61 3.42
N PHE A 40 9.48 12.89 2.31
CA PHE A 40 10.42 11.77 2.29
C PHE A 40 11.86 12.30 2.33
N ASP A 41 12.69 11.68 3.17
CA ASP A 41 14.13 11.93 3.24
C ASP A 41 14.87 10.77 2.57
N GLY A 42 15.79 11.08 1.64
CA GLY A 42 16.54 10.10 0.85
C GLY A 42 15.79 9.52 -0.35
N ASP A 43 16.42 8.59 -1.06
CA ASP A 43 15.85 7.84 -2.19
C ASP A 43 15.31 6.48 -1.72
N PHE A 44 14.33 5.94 -2.44
CA PHE A 44 13.78 4.62 -2.14
C PHE A 44 14.66 3.55 -2.80
N GLU A 45 15.23 2.65 -2.00
CA GLU A 45 16.00 1.51 -2.49
C GLU A 45 15.33 0.20 -2.09
N TRP A 46 15.04 -0.65 -3.08
CA TRP A 46 14.65 -2.03 -2.83
C TRP A 46 15.84 -2.79 -2.24
N GLN A 47 15.74 -3.26 -1.01
CA GLN A 47 16.83 -4.01 -0.35
C GLN A 47 17.06 -5.42 -0.92
N SER A 48 16.24 -5.85 -1.88
CA SER A 48 16.30 -7.18 -2.46
C SER A 48 16.49 -7.10 -3.97
N GLU A 49 17.50 -7.81 -4.47
CA GLU A 49 17.74 -7.99 -5.89
C GLU A 49 16.68 -8.93 -6.47
N PHE A 50 15.91 -8.44 -7.44
CA PHE A 50 14.98 -9.26 -8.21
C PHE A 50 15.15 -8.96 -9.69
N THR A 51 15.23 -10.02 -10.51
CA THR A 51 15.48 -9.90 -11.94
C THR A 51 14.24 -9.38 -12.67
N ALA A 52 14.40 -8.23 -13.33
CA ALA A 52 13.40 -7.61 -14.18
C ALA A 52 12.96 -8.56 -15.32
N GLY A 53 11.66 -8.81 -15.39
CA GLY A 53 10.98 -9.52 -16.48
C GLY A 53 10.15 -8.55 -17.34
N ASP A 54 9.85 -8.97 -18.56
CA ASP A 54 9.24 -8.18 -19.64
C ASP A 54 7.89 -7.52 -19.26
N ILE A 55 7.77 -6.20 -19.44
CA ILE A 55 6.73 -5.32 -18.87
C ILE A 55 5.47 -5.21 -19.78
N SER A 56 5.42 -5.99 -20.87
CA SER A 56 4.46 -5.74 -21.96
C SER A 56 3.00 -6.14 -21.68
N ASN A 57 2.71 -6.85 -20.57
CA ASN A 57 1.37 -7.35 -20.25
C ASN A 57 0.95 -7.10 -18.79
N LEU A 58 1.05 -5.85 -18.31
CA LEU A 58 0.39 -5.44 -17.07
C LEU A 58 -1.13 -5.39 -17.26
N VAL A 59 -1.78 -6.54 -17.13
CA VAL A 59 -3.23 -6.58 -16.91
C VAL A 59 -3.48 -5.82 -15.61
N ARG A 60 -4.07 -4.62 -15.71
CA ARG A 60 -4.53 -3.84 -14.56
C ARG A 60 -5.57 -4.67 -13.80
N SER A 61 -5.12 -5.53 -12.88
CA SER A 61 -6.02 -6.18 -11.93
C SER A 61 -6.51 -5.13 -10.96
N ARG A 62 -7.82 -5.06 -10.77
CA ARG A 62 -8.46 -4.08 -9.89
C ARG A 62 -8.03 -4.38 -8.45
N GLY A 63 -6.98 -3.69 -8.01
CA GLY A 63 -6.40 -3.84 -6.69
C GLY A 63 -7.23 -3.21 -5.58
N PRO A 64 -6.76 -3.33 -4.32
CA PRO A 64 -7.29 -2.51 -3.25
C PRO A 64 -7.11 -1.02 -3.60
N ASN A 65 -7.99 -0.18 -3.08
CA ASN A 65 -7.89 1.27 -3.21
C ASN A 65 -6.58 1.78 -2.58
N GLN A 66 -6.25 1.26 -1.41
CA GLN A 66 -5.06 1.59 -0.63
C GLN A 66 -4.84 0.52 0.45
N THR A 67 -3.60 0.33 0.88
CA THR A 67 -3.23 -0.61 1.96
C THR A 67 -2.21 0.05 2.88
N LEU A 68 -2.42 -0.05 4.19
CA LEU A 68 -1.42 0.41 5.16
C LEU A 68 -0.18 -0.51 5.12
N VAL A 69 0.95 0.04 4.68
CA VAL A 69 2.22 -0.68 4.55
C VAL A 69 3.12 -0.54 5.79
N GLY A 70 2.95 0.54 6.57
CA GLY A 70 3.72 0.81 7.79
C GLY A 70 3.17 2.03 8.52
N TYR A 71 3.53 2.18 9.78
CA TYR A 71 3.24 3.37 10.57
C TYR A 71 4.32 3.53 11.65
N ASP A 72 4.56 4.78 12.05
CA ASP A 72 5.39 5.09 13.21
C ASP A 72 4.82 6.31 13.95
N ARG A 73 5.25 6.52 15.19
CA ARG A 73 4.81 7.63 16.02
C ARG A 73 6.01 8.41 16.56
N VAL A 74 6.28 9.54 15.93
CA VAL A 74 7.24 10.53 16.42
C VAL A 74 6.63 11.29 17.61
N LYS A 75 7.41 11.47 18.67
CA LYS A 75 6.97 12.13 19.92
C LYS A 75 7.78 13.39 20.19
N SER A 76 7.15 14.30 20.94
CA SER A 76 7.78 15.50 21.50
C SER A 76 8.52 16.32 20.44
N ILE A 77 7.84 16.63 19.34
CA ILE A 77 8.34 17.57 18.32
C ILE A 77 8.05 18.97 18.85
N MET A 78 9.09 19.76 19.10
CA MET A 78 9.00 21.14 19.52
C MET A 78 8.68 22.04 18.31
N LEU A 79 8.30 23.30 18.57
CA LEU A 79 8.07 24.26 17.47
C LEU A 79 9.36 24.45 16.67
N ASP A 80 9.26 24.46 15.34
CA ASP A 80 10.37 24.56 14.39
C ASP A 80 11.42 23.42 14.46
N GLU A 81 11.13 22.34 15.18
CA GLU A 81 11.98 21.15 15.22
C GLU A 81 11.59 20.19 14.09
N THR A 82 12.60 19.69 13.37
CA THR A 82 12.45 18.59 12.40
C THR A 82 12.95 17.30 13.02
N LYS A 83 12.17 16.23 12.91
CA LYS A 83 12.59 14.87 13.27
C LYS A 83 12.36 13.91 12.11
N THR A 84 13.33 13.04 11.88
CA THR A 84 13.23 11.95 10.90
C THR A 84 12.68 10.71 11.58
N ALA A 85 11.83 9.98 10.88
CA ALA A 85 11.30 8.68 11.28
C ALA A 85 11.60 7.66 10.20
N GLU A 86 12.04 6.47 10.61
CA GLU A 86 12.32 5.38 9.69
C GLU A 86 11.15 4.40 9.72
N VAL A 87 10.44 4.28 8.59
CA VAL A 87 9.36 3.31 8.42
C VAL A 87 9.87 2.17 7.54
N VAL A 88 10.11 1.02 8.14
CA VAL A 88 10.51 -0.19 7.42
C VAL A 88 9.31 -0.78 6.69
N LEU A 89 9.39 -0.86 5.36
CA LEU A 89 8.34 -1.46 4.54
C LEU A 89 8.64 -2.94 4.31
N HIS A 90 7.75 -3.81 4.78
CA HIS A 90 7.86 -5.25 4.56
C HIS A 90 7.28 -5.64 3.21
N LEU A 91 8.02 -6.46 2.44
CA LEU A 91 7.59 -6.94 1.12
C LEU A 91 6.22 -7.63 1.15
N GLU A 92 5.89 -8.32 2.24
CA GLU A 92 4.61 -8.99 2.46
C GLU A 92 3.40 -8.07 2.30
N ARG A 93 3.57 -6.76 2.53
CA ARG A 93 2.51 -5.76 2.39
C ARG A 93 2.20 -5.39 0.94
N PHE A 94 3.10 -5.71 0.02
CA PHE A 94 2.94 -5.51 -1.42
C PHE A 94 2.38 -6.75 -2.12
N LEU A 95 2.39 -7.91 -1.44
CA LEU A 95 1.86 -9.15 -1.98
C LEU A 95 0.35 -9.08 -2.15
N ARG A 96 -0.13 -9.63 -3.26
CA ARG A 96 -1.54 -9.84 -3.57
C ARG A 96 -1.87 -11.31 -3.48
N VAL A 97 -3.16 -11.61 -3.35
CA VAL A 97 -3.67 -12.98 -3.36
C VAL A 97 -4.25 -13.26 -4.74
N ASP A 98 -3.80 -14.33 -5.39
CA ASP A 98 -4.34 -14.80 -6.67
C ASP A 98 -5.63 -15.63 -6.48
N GLU A 99 -6.20 -16.12 -7.59
CA GLU A 99 -7.44 -16.91 -7.55
C GLU A 99 -7.28 -18.26 -6.83
N ASP A 100 -6.07 -18.80 -6.81
CA ASP A 100 -5.69 -20.05 -6.13
C ASP A 100 -5.32 -19.82 -4.65
N GLY A 101 -5.35 -18.57 -4.19
CA GLY A 101 -5.03 -18.18 -2.81
C GLY A 101 -3.53 -17.95 -2.53
N ASN A 102 -2.66 -18.07 -3.53
CA ASN A 102 -1.22 -17.85 -3.37
C ASN A 102 -0.92 -16.37 -3.15
N LYS A 103 0.13 -16.07 -2.37
CA LYS A 103 0.64 -14.70 -2.24
C LYS A 103 1.65 -14.44 -3.35
N VAL A 104 1.33 -13.48 -4.21
CA VAL A 104 2.10 -13.13 -5.42
C VAL A 104 2.48 -11.65 -5.37
N LEU A 105 3.75 -11.36 -5.64
CA LEU A 105 4.22 -10.01 -5.88
C LEU A 105 4.00 -9.65 -7.35
N CYS A 106 3.23 -8.59 -7.61
CA CYS A 106 2.95 -8.17 -8.98
C CYS A 106 3.96 -7.12 -9.45
N PRO A 107 4.47 -7.20 -10.70
CA PRO A 107 5.14 -6.06 -11.35
C PRO A 107 4.20 -4.89 -11.53
N GLY A 108 4.79 -3.69 -11.62
CA GLY A 108 4.10 -2.45 -11.90
C GLY A 108 4.52 -1.30 -11.00
N GLU A 109 3.82 -0.19 -11.16
CA GLU A 109 4.00 1.03 -10.38
C GLU A 109 3.21 0.95 -9.07
N TYR A 110 3.88 1.28 -7.98
CA TYR A 110 3.32 1.41 -6.65
C TYR A 110 3.44 2.85 -6.18
N GLU A 111 2.32 3.43 -5.78
CA GLU A 111 2.27 4.76 -5.18
C GLU A 111 2.24 4.64 -3.65
N ILE A 112 3.23 5.26 -3.00
CA ILE A 112 3.35 5.31 -1.55
C ILE A 112 3.12 6.75 -1.14
N PHE A 113 2.13 6.96 -0.28
CA PHE A 113 1.81 8.28 0.24
C PHE A 113 1.74 8.27 1.77
N ILE A 114 1.88 9.45 2.38
CA ILE A 114 1.82 9.64 3.82
C ILE A 114 0.53 10.37 4.19
N ASP A 115 -0.18 9.79 5.16
CA ASP A 115 -1.44 10.30 5.73
C ASP A 115 -2.61 10.29 4.72
N VAL A 116 -3.82 10.51 5.21
CA VAL A 116 -5.06 10.44 4.40
C VAL A 116 -5.13 11.56 3.36
N ASP A 117 -4.51 12.70 3.64
CA ASP A 117 -4.43 13.89 2.80
C ASP A 117 -3.23 13.91 1.85
N GLU A 118 -2.53 12.78 1.69
CA GLU A 118 -1.41 12.59 0.75
C GLU A 118 -0.32 13.66 0.89
N ARG A 119 0.08 13.96 2.14
CA ARG A 119 1.02 15.07 2.45
C ARG A 119 2.37 14.95 1.77
N ALA A 120 2.77 13.73 1.48
CA ALA A 120 3.93 13.41 0.69
C ALA A 120 3.63 12.14 -0.09
N THR A 121 4.00 12.13 -1.37
CA THR A 121 3.77 11.00 -2.28
C THR A 121 5.07 10.65 -2.99
N ARG A 122 5.30 9.35 -3.18
CA ARG A 122 6.43 8.82 -3.91
C ARG A 122 5.99 7.60 -4.73
N ILE A 123 6.41 7.58 -5.99
CA ILE A 123 6.16 6.47 -6.90
C ILE A 123 7.40 5.56 -6.88
N VAL A 124 7.16 4.26 -6.75
CA VAL A 124 8.17 3.22 -6.79
C VAL A 124 7.75 2.19 -7.83
N GLU A 125 8.65 1.83 -8.72
CA GLU A 125 8.40 0.79 -9.72
C GLU A 125 8.96 -0.56 -9.23
N TRP A 126 8.16 -1.61 -9.39
CA TRP A 126 8.63 -2.99 -9.31
C TRP A 126 8.71 -3.57 -10.71
N ILE A 127 9.94 -3.85 -11.17
CA ILE A 127 10.21 -4.41 -12.48
C ILE A 127 10.57 -5.88 -12.31
N GLY A 128 9.81 -6.80 -12.91
CA GLY A 128 9.94 -8.23 -12.62
C GLY A 128 8.87 -9.10 -13.30
N GLU A 129 9.06 -10.42 -13.29
CA GLU A 129 7.94 -11.33 -13.47
C GLU A 129 7.12 -11.44 -12.18
N PRO A 130 5.82 -11.77 -12.23
CA PRO A 130 5.05 -12.06 -11.03
C PRO A 130 5.67 -13.22 -10.25
N VAL A 131 6.06 -12.99 -8.99
CA VAL A 131 6.69 -14.00 -8.16
C VAL A 131 5.72 -14.49 -7.09
N ALA A 132 5.38 -15.78 -7.12
CA ALA A 132 4.66 -16.43 -6.03
C ALA A 132 5.62 -16.60 -4.83
N VAL A 133 5.42 -15.79 -3.80
CA VAL A 133 6.22 -15.80 -2.56
C VAL A 133 5.74 -16.89 -1.60
N GLU A 134 4.43 -17.16 -1.57
CA GLU A 134 3.84 -18.20 -0.72
C GLU A 134 2.75 -18.96 -1.49
N LYS A 135 2.85 -20.30 -1.51
CA LYS A 135 1.85 -21.16 -2.13
C LYS A 135 0.80 -21.58 -1.12
N PHE A 136 -0.46 -21.44 -1.48
CA PHE A 136 -1.57 -21.86 -0.64
C PHE A 136 -1.80 -23.37 -0.74
N PRO A 137 -1.91 -24.09 0.39
CA PRO A 137 -2.15 -25.53 0.37
C PRO A 137 -3.59 -25.82 -0.07
N HIS A 138 -3.75 -26.70 -1.05
CA HIS A 138 -5.06 -27.17 -1.49
C HIS A 138 -5.44 -28.48 -0.79
N PRO A 139 -6.69 -28.65 -0.33
CA PRO A 139 -7.17 -29.93 0.17
C PRO A 139 -7.18 -30.96 -0.97
N THR A 140 -6.57 -32.11 -0.72
CA THR A 140 -6.51 -33.26 -1.63
C THR A 140 -7.84 -34.00 -1.76
#